data_AF-A0A2H9LQQ0-F1
#
_entry.id   AF-A0A2H9LQQ0-F1
#
_cell.length_a   1.000
_cell.length_b   1.000
_cell.length_c   1.000
_cell.angle_alpha   90.00
_cell.angle_beta   90.00
_cell.angle_gamma   90.00
#
_symmetry.space_group_name_H-M   'P 1'
#
loop_
_entity.id
_entity.type
_entity.pdbx_description
1 polymer ?
#
loop_
_entity_poly.entity_id
_entity_poly.type
_entity_poly.pdbx_seq_one_letter_code
_entity_poly.pdbx_strand_id
1 'polypeptide(L)' 'MEYTFDSGKIKKMIKEARAKNVLVQLPDGLKPDYERIVQELEGEGYNLFIWGGSCFGACDIPSFSNKKIDLIVHLGHEEF' A
#
# COMPACT_ATOMS: atom_id res chain seq x y z
N MET A 1 -7.04 1.85 -18.01
CA MET A 1 -7.98 1.19 -17.08
C MET A 1 -8.16 2.14 -15.92
N GLU A 2 -9.38 2.61 -15.68
CA GLU A 2 -9.67 3.47 -14.52
C GLU A 2 -9.77 2.57 -13.29
N TYR A 3 -8.83 2.72 -12.35
CA TYR A 3 -8.82 2.01 -11.08
C TYR A 3 -9.27 2.98 -9.99
N THR A 4 -10.38 2.66 -9.33
CA THR A 4 -10.93 3.48 -8.24
C THR A 4 -10.64 2.78 -6.92
N PHE A 5 -9.73 3.34 -6.12
CA PHE A 5 -9.53 2.90 -4.73
C PHE A 5 -10.00 4.00 -3.78
N ASP A 6 -10.53 3.59 -2.63
CA ASP A 6 -11.02 4.54 -1.63
C ASP A 6 -9.88 4.96 -0.70
N SER A 7 -9.21 6.06 -1.06
CA SER A 7 -8.10 6.62 -0.28
C SER A 7 -8.53 6.99 1.15
N GLY A 8 -9.77 7.44 1.34
CA GLY A 8 -10.34 7.76 2.65
C GLY A 8 -10.43 6.56 3.59
N LYS A 9 -10.93 5.42 3.11
CA LYS A 9 -11.02 4.15 3.84
C LYS A 9 -9.64 3.65 4.22
N ILE A 10 -8.66 3.70 3.30
CA ILE A 10 -7.28 3.28 3.58
C ILE A 10 -6.66 4.15 4.68
N LYS A 11 -6.79 5.48 4.61
CA LYS A 11 -6.30 6.40 5.65
C LYS A 11 -6.94 6.14 7.00
N LYS A 12 -8.26 5.85 7.02
CA LYS A 12 -8.97 5.48 8.25
C LYS A 12 -8.40 4.19 8.84
N MET A 13 -8.19 3.16 8.03
CA MET A 13 -7.59 1.89 8.46
C MET A 13 -6.18 2.06 9.00
N ILE A 14 -5.33 2.86 8.34
CA ILE A 14 -3.98 3.21 8.82
C ILE A 14 -4.04 3.83 10.23
N LYS A 15 -4.96 4.78 10.43
CA LYS A 15 -5.15 5.47 11.70
C LYS A 15 -5.69 4.54 12.79
N GLU A 16 -6.67 3.69 12.48
CA GLU A 16 -7.23 2.70 13.41
C GLU A 16 -6.20 1.64 13.82
N ALA A 17 -5.36 1.20 12.87
CA ALA A 17 -4.24 0.30 13.12
C ALA A 17 -3.08 0.98 13.88
N ARG A 18 -3.09 2.32 14.01
CA ARG A 18 -1.99 3.14 14.55
C ARG A 18 -0.63 2.81 13.89
N ALA A 19 -0.67 2.45 12.61
CA ALA A 19 0.51 2.07 11.85
C ALA A 19 1.40 3.29 11.62
N LYS A 20 2.68 3.19 11.99
CA LYS A 20 3.65 4.28 11.78
C LYS A 20 4.37 4.16 10.45
N ASN A 21 4.49 2.95 9.94
CA ASN A 21 5.17 2.67 8.69
C ASN A 21 4.27 1.77 7.85
N VAL A 22 3.79 2.33 6.75
CA VAL A 22 2.83 1.69 5.87
C VAL A 22 3.54 1.41 4.55
N LEU A 23 3.56 0.15 4.15
CA LEU A 23 4.06 -0.23 2.84
C LEU A 23 2.90 -0.38 1.87
N VAL A 24 2.97 0.27 0.72
CA VAL A 24 2.03 0.10 -0.37
C VAL A 24 2.65 -0.84 -1.41
N GLN A 25 1.95 -1.92 -1.68
CA GLN A 25 2.29 -2.87 -2.74
C GLN A 25 1.35 -2.67 -3.92
N LEU A 26 1.94 -2.43 -5.09
CA LEU A 26 1.23 -2.20 -6.34
C LEU A 26 1.51 -3.35 -7.32
N PRO A 27 0.52 -3.79 -8.11
CA PRO A 27 0.76 -4.66 -9.25
C PRO A 27 1.55 -3.91 -10.31
N ASP A 28 2.27 -4.64 -11.17
CA ASP A 28 3.16 -4.04 -12.16
C ASP A 28 2.44 -3.02 -13.08
N GLY A 29 1.18 -3.28 -13.42
CA GLY A 29 0.35 -2.39 -14.23
C GLY A 29 -0.06 -1.08 -13.55
N LEU A 30 0.04 -0.97 -12.22
CA LEU A 30 -0.26 0.26 -11.46
C LEU A 30 1.01 0.95 -10.94
N LYS A 31 2.18 0.34 -11.10
CA LYS A 31 3.47 0.98 -10.75
C LYS A 31 3.72 2.30 -11.48
N PRO A 32 3.34 2.50 -12.75
CA PRO A 32 3.51 3.81 -13.40
C PRO A 32 2.73 4.94 -12.72
N ASP A 33 1.59 4.63 -12.10
CA ASP A 33 0.72 5.58 -11.40
C ASP A 33 1.05 5.71 -9.90
N TYR A 34 2.18 5.16 -9.43
CA TYR A 34 2.51 5.12 -8.01
C TYR A 34 2.56 6.51 -7.37
N GLU A 35 3.06 7.54 -8.07
CA GLU A 35 3.15 8.91 -7.54
C GLU A 35 1.75 9.45 -7.18
N ARG A 36 0.77 9.25 -8.06
CA ARG A 36 -0.62 9.65 -7.82
C ARG A 36 -1.20 8.91 -6.62
N ILE A 37 -0.95 7.60 -6.52
CA ILE A 37 -1.45 6.76 -5.42
C ILE A 37 -0.83 7.20 -4.09
N VAL A 38 0.47 7.46 -4.07
CA VAL A 38 1.19 7.96 -2.88
C VAL A 38 0.65 9.32 -2.47
N GLN A 39 0.49 10.26 -3.40
CA GLN A 39 -0.08 11.59 -3.10
C GLN A 39 -1.49 11.49 -2.50
N GLU A 40 -2.34 10.64 -3.08
CA GLU A 40 -3.69 10.37 -2.57
C GLU A 40 -3.66 9.76 -1.18
N LEU A 41 -2.70 8.89 -0.89
CA LEU A 41 -2.54 8.22 0.40
C LEU A 41 -1.71 9.02 1.39
N GLU A 42 -1.03 10.09 0.99
CA GLU A 42 -0.17 10.87 1.87
C GLU A 42 -0.96 11.49 3.03
N GLY A 43 -0.33 11.56 4.19
CA GLY A 43 -0.95 12.11 5.39
C GLY A 43 0.04 12.23 6.54
N GLU A 44 -0.40 12.88 7.61
CA GLU A 44 0.43 13.09 8.79
C GLU A 44 0.35 11.90 9.76
N GLY A 45 1.48 11.59 10.42
CA GLY A 45 1.55 10.61 11.51
C GLY A 45 2.02 9.21 11.12
N TYR A 46 2.33 8.97 9.85
CA TYR A 46 2.92 7.73 9.36
C TYR A 46 3.84 7.99 8.17
N ASN A 47 4.72 7.04 7.89
CA ASN A 47 5.58 7.02 6.72
C ASN A 47 4.98 6.06 5.69
N LEU A 48 4.96 6.48 4.42
CA LEU A 48 4.62 5.62 3.30
C LEU A 48 5.89 5.10 2.62
N PHE A 49 5.88 3.81 2.34
CA PHE A 49 6.91 3.13 1.57
C PHE A 49 6.26 2.49 0.36
N ILE A 50 6.94 2.50 -0.79
CA ILE A 50 6.48 1.79 -1.99
C ILE A 50 7.31 0.52 -2.14
N TRP A 51 6.63 -0.61 -2.37
CA TRP A 51 7.30 -1.85 -2.71
C TRP A 51 7.88 -1.77 -4.12
N GLY A 52 9.21 -1.69 -4.21
CA GLY A 52 9.93 -1.67 -5.49
C GLY A 52 10.19 -3.06 -6.10
N GLY A 53 9.80 -4.14 -5.41
CA GLY A 53 9.97 -5.50 -5.90
C GLY A 53 8.95 -5.88 -6.98
N SER A 54 9.09 -7.07 -7.54
CA SER A 54 8.01 -7.67 -8.29
C SER A 54 6.81 -7.95 -7.37
N CYS A 55 5.62 -7.93 -7.95
CA CYS A 55 4.36 -8.29 -7.29
C CYS A 55 3.57 -9.08 -8.33
N PHE A 56 3.60 -10.42 -8.22
CA PHE A 56 2.97 -11.31 -9.21
C PHE A 56 1.56 -11.76 -8.81
N GLY A 57 1.10 -11.47 -7.59
CA GLY A 57 -0.13 -12.03 -7.04
C GLY A 57 -0.41 -11.60 -5.60
N ALA A 58 -1.62 -11.87 -5.09
CA ALA A 58 -1.96 -11.66 -3.67
C ALA A 58 -1.18 -12.61 -2.73
N CYS A 59 -0.60 -13.67 -3.27
CA CYS A 59 0.30 -14.58 -2.54
C CYS A 59 1.72 -14.03 -2.39
N ASP A 60 2.07 -12.94 -3.07
CA ASP A 60 3.42 -12.36 -3.09
C ASP A 60 3.54 -11.22 -2.06
N ILE A 61 3.01 -11.43 -0.85
CA ILE A 61 3.10 -10.44 0.22
C ILE A 61 4.56 -10.40 0.67
N PRO A 62 5.23 -9.25 0.58
CA PRO A 62 6.63 -9.14 0.95
C PRO A 62 6.79 -9.44 2.44
N SER A 63 7.45 -10.56 2.74
CA SER A 63 7.77 -10.94 4.10
C SER A 63 8.94 -10.10 4.58
N PHE A 64 8.64 -9.00 5.27
CA PHE A 64 9.67 -8.26 5.98
C PHE A 64 9.88 -8.89 7.35
N SER A 65 11.05 -9.50 7.55
CA SER A 65 11.56 -9.72 8.92
C SER A 65 11.93 -8.41 9.63
N ASN A 66 11.89 -7.28 8.91
CA ASN A 66 12.10 -5.97 9.49
C ASN A 66 10.84 -5.55 10.25
N LYS A 67 10.95 -5.48 11.59
CA LYS A 67 9.98 -4.91 12.55
C LYS A 67 9.61 -3.44 12.31
N LYS A 68 9.90 -2.90 11.12
CA LYS A 68 9.71 -1.49 10.77
C LYS A 68 8.49 -1.25 9.90
N ILE A 69 7.79 -2.26 9.38
CA ILE A 69 6.53 -2.07 8.65
C ILE A 69 5.40 -2.56 9.54
N ASP A 70 4.46 -1.67 9.82
CA ASP A 70 3.32 -1.91 10.72
C ASP A 70 2.06 -2.34 9.95
N LEU A 71 1.96 -1.96 8.68
CA LEU A 71 0.83 -2.28 7.81
C LEU A 71 1.29 -2.41 6.35
N ILE A 72 0.72 -3.39 5.63
CA ILE A 72 0.88 -3.52 4.18
C ILE A 72 -0.48 -3.24 3.54
N VAL A 73 -0.51 -2.28 2.61
CA VAL A 73 -1.66 -1.98 1.76
C VAL A 73 -1.40 -2.60 0.40
N HIS A 74 -2.05 -3.73 0.14
CA HIS A 74 -1.97 -4.43 -1.13
C HIS A 74 -3.11 -3.97 -2.04
N LEU A 75 -2.79 -3.28 -3.12
CA LEU A 75 -3.79 -2.74 -4.06
C LEU A 75 -3.89 -3.62 -5.30
N GLY A 76 -5.04 -3.59 -5.97
CA GLY A 76 -5.23 -4.22 -7.29
C GLY A 76 -5.51 -5.72 -7.30
N HIS A 77 -5.69 -6.36 -6.13
CA HIS A 77 -6.02 -7.78 -6.03
C HIS A 77 -7.24 -7.93 -5.10
N GLU A 78 -8.17 -8.83 -5.46
CA GLU A 78 -9.22 -9.23 -4.53
C GLU A 78 -8.63 -10.14 -3.43
N GLU A 79 -9.15 -10.00 -2.21
CA GLU A 79 -8.83 -10.92 -1.11
C GLU A 79 -9.29 -12.33 -1.52
N PHE A 80 -8.39 -13.32 -1.43
CA PHE A 80 -8.70 -14.71 -1.73
C PHE A 80 -9.58 -15.33 -0.64
#